data_AF-A0A9N9C4P8-F1
#
_entry.id   AF-A0A9N9C4P8-F1
#
_cell.length_a   1.000
_cell.length_b   1.000
_cell.length_c   1.000
_cell.angle_alpha   90.00
_cell.angle_beta   90.00
_cell.angle_gamma   90.00
#
_symmetry.space_group_name_H-M   'P 1'
#
loop_
_entity.id
_entity.type
_entity.pdbx_description
1 polymer ?
#
loop_
_entity_poly.entity_id
_entity_poly.type
_entity_poly.pdbx_seq_one_letter_code
_entity_poly.pdbx_strand_id
1 'polypeptide(L)'
;MTRSPSSLGLSKTPRKSTKSSKSSVTSSSSPPRCHSPKPSRSSTISLHNLNYINRDLNDVLRNFVDELCDNFIKARQDGKNEAQTVDVILDYFTSKCLDSVQIFDWLLNNTHKDKYKTLLGYFYDQ
;
A
#
# COMPACT_ATOMS: atom_id res chain seq x y z
N MET A 1 -12.62 60.13 15.21
CA MET A 1 -13.14 60.13 13.83
C MET A 1 -13.34 58.67 13.45
N THR A 2 -14.55 58.10 13.62
CA THR A 2 -15.57 57.95 12.55
C THR A 2 -14.95 57.29 11.31
N ARG A 3 -15.42 56.13 10.80
CA ARG A 3 -16.80 55.74 10.46
C ARG A 3 -16.88 54.21 10.28
N SER A 4 -17.92 53.57 10.81
CA SER A 4 -18.61 52.47 10.10
C SER A 4 -19.57 53.10 9.08
N PRO A 5 -19.93 52.41 7.97
CA PRO A 5 -21.20 51.65 7.94
C PRO A 5 -21.14 50.38 7.03
N SER A 6 -21.86 49.29 7.35
CA SER A 6 -23.16 48.83 6.77
C SER A 6 -23.07 48.44 5.28
N SER A 7 -23.76 47.45 4.68
CA SER A 7 -24.75 46.41 5.02
C SER A 7 -25.06 45.70 3.67
N LEU A 8 -26.00 44.74 3.68
CA LEU A 8 -26.77 44.17 2.56
C LEU A 8 -26.07 42.98 1.87
N GLY A 9 -26.58 41.74 1.88
CA GLY A 9 -27.97 41.30 1.87
C GLY A 9 -28.35 40.93 0.43
N LEU A 10 -28.88 39.72 0.21
CA LEU A 10 -29.60 39.18 -0.99
C LEU A 10 -29.33 37.65 -1.04
N SER A 11 -30.25 36.72 -1.27
CA SER A 11 -31.71 36.71 -1.37
C SER A 11 -32.12 35.24 -1.56
N LYS A 12 -33.15 34.79 -0.82
CA LYS A 12 -33.96 33.60 -1.15
C LYS A 12 -34.80 33.90 -2.41
N THR A 13 -35.14 32.89 -3.21
CA THR A 13 -36.49 32.72 -3.80
C THR A 13 -36.64 31.42 -4.62
N PRO A 14 -37.90 30.98 -4.90
CA PRO A 14 -38.34 29.58 -4.98
C PRO A 14 -38.92 29.19 -6.36
N ARG A 15 -39.47 27.97 -6.48
CA ARG A 15 -40.62 27.48 -7.31
C ARG A 15 -40.34 26.02 -7.73
N LYS A 16 -41.29 25.12 -7.95
CA LYS A 16 -42.74 25.19 -8.17
C LYS A 16 -43.33 23.79 -7.91
N SER A 17 -44.49 23.75 -7.27
CA SER A 17 -45.41 22.62 -7.23
C SER A 17 -46.27 22.55 -8.50
N THR A 18 -47.19 21.56 -8.55
CA THR A 18 -48.25 21.24 -9.54
C THR A 18 -47.87 20.12 -10.53
N LYS A 19 -48.73 19.16 -10.90
CA LYS A 19 -50.11 18.77 -10.53
C LYS A 19 -50.33 17.34 -11.05
N SER A 20 -51.30 16.65 -10.44
CA SER A 20 -51.89 15.38 -10.84
C SER A 20 -52.57 15.41 -12.22
N SER A 21 -52.65 14.25 -12.89
CA SER A 21 -53.70 13.90 -13.86
C SER A 21 -53.83 12.38 -14.00
N LYS A 22 -55.08 11.91 -14.04
CA LYS A 22 -55.56 10.51 -14.12
C LYS A 22 -55.67 10.02 -15.57
N SER A 23 -55.49 8.72 -15.79
CA SER A 23 -56.29 7.82 -16.68
C SER A 23 -55.67 6.41 -16.60
N SER A 24 -56.35 5.39 -16.06
CA SER A 24 -57.36 4.50 -16.67
C SER A 24 -56.83 3.45 -17.66
N VAL A 25 -56.93 2.18 -17.21
CA VAL A 25 -57.13 0.89 -17.92
C VAL A 25 -56.08 0.35 -18.89
N THR A 26 -55.54 -0.85 -18.61
CA THR A 26 -55.74 -2.10 -19.40
C THR A 26 -54.83 -3.26 -18.94
N SER A 27 -55.46 -4.43 -18.79
CA SER A 27 -55.00 -5.76 -19.23
C SER A 27 -53.73 -6.42 -18.64
N SER A 28 -54.00 -7.51 -17.93
CA SER A 28 -53.21 -8.74 -17.73
C SER A 28 -52.06 -9.01 -18.70
N SER A 29 -50.84 -9.20 -18.16
CA SER A 29 -49.91 -10.25 -18.59
C SER A 29 -48.81 -10.48 -17.53
N SER A 30 -48.29 -11.70 -17.53
CA SER A 30 -47.51 -12.44 -16.52
C SER A 30 -46.32 -11.74 -15.85
N PRO A 31 -45.90 -12.18 -14.63
CA PRO A 31 -44.66 -11.71 -14.03
C PRO A 31 -43.43 -12.24 -14.79
N PRO A 32 -42.37 -11.44 -14.99
CA PRO A 32 -41.12 -11.92 -15.54
C PRO A 32 -40.43 -12.84 -14.53
N ARG A 33 -40.00 -14.03 -14.98
CA ARG A 33 -39.11 -14.90 -14.21
C ARG A 33 -37.83 -14.13 -13.90
N CYS A 34 -37.55 -13.92 -12.62
CA CYS A 34 -36.24 -13.54 -12.13
C CYS A 34 -35.22 -14.61 -12.55
N HIS A 35 -34.43 -14.34 -13.58
CA HIS A 35 -33.21 -15.08 -13.82
C HIS A 35 -32.22 -14.70 -12.71
N SER A 36 -32.00 -15.62 -11.78
CA SER A 36 -30.89 -15.53 -10.84
C SER A 36 -29.60 -15.29 -11.62
N PRO A 37 -28.77 -14.29 -11.26
CA PRO A 37 -27.44 -14.19 -11.84
C PRO A 37 -26.69 -15.46 -11.47
N LYS A 38 -26.15 -16.16 -12.48
CA LYS A 38 -25.17 -17.22 -12.25
C LYS A 38 -24.06 -16.62 -11.37
N PRO A 39 -23.61 -17.31 -10.31
CA PRO A 39 -22.43 -16.87 -9.60
C PRO A 39 -21.29 -16.86 -10.62
N SER A 40 -20.82 -15.67 -10.97
CA SER A 40 -19.52 -15.49 -11.61
C SER A 40 -18.54 -16.28 -10.77
N ARG A 41 -17.91 -17.30 -11.36
CA ARG A 41 -16.81 -18.04 -10.74
C ARG A 41 -15.76 -17.00 -10.37
N SER A 42 -15.78 -16.55 -9.12
CA SER A 42 -14.61 -15.95 -8.52
C SER A 42 -13.51 -16.97 -8.69
N SER A 43 -12.50 -16.61 -9.46
CA SER A 43 -11.25 -17.35 -9.54
C SER A 43 -10.71 -17.43 -8.13
N THR A 44 -11.00 -18.51 -7.42
CA THR A 44 -10.32 -18.85 -6.18
C THR A 44 -8.88 -19.06 -6.56
N ILE A 45 -8.07 -18.01 -6.50
CA ILE A 45 -6.61 -18.12 -6.59
C ILE A 45 -6.24 -19.13 -5.51
N SER A 46 -5.82 -20.31 -5.93
CA SER A 46 -5.56 -21.39 -5.01
C SER A 46 -4.43 -20.99 -4.07
N LEU A 47 -4.63 -21.19 -2.76
CA LEU A 47 -3.65 -20.88 -1.71
C LEU A 47 -2.23 -21.42 -1.99
N HIS A 48 -2.12 -22.53 -2.72
CA HIS A 48 -0.83 -23.11 -3.10
C HIS A 48 0.02 -22.17 -3.98
N ASN A 49 -0.62 -21.37 -4.83
CA ASN A 49 0.07 -20.48 -5.76
C ASN A 49 0.60 -19.23 -5.05
N LEU A 50 -0.12 -18.76 -4.02
CA LEU A 50 0.30 -17.61 -3.20
C LEU A 50 1.52 -17.98 -2.32
N ASN A 51 1.54 -19.19 -1.74
CA ASN A 51 2.67 -19.65 -0.95
C ASN A 51 3.95 -19.85 -1.77
N TYR A 52 3.81 -20.30 -3.03
CA TYR A 52 4.95 -20.46 -3.93
C TYR A 52 5.58 -19.10 -4.29
N ILE A 53 4.75 -18.14 -4.70
CA ILE A 53 5.20 -16.76 -5.00
C ILE A 53 5.84 -16.10 -3.78
N ASN A 54 5.28 -16.30 -2.59
CA ASN A 54 5.85 -15.76 -1.35
C ASN A 54 7.21 -16.39 -1.01
N ARG A 55 7.39 -17.69 -1.28
CA ARG A 55 8.67 -18.37 -1.03
C ARG A 55 9.77 -17.87 -1.96
N ASP A 56 9.48 -17.77 -3.26
CA ASP A 56 10.45 -17.25 -4.23
C ASP A 56 10.85 -15.81 -3.91
N LEU A 57 9.87 -14.96 -3.54
CA LEU A 57 10.16 -13.60 -3.08
C LEU A 57 10.97 -13.58 -1.79
N ASN A 58 10.69 -14.48 -0.84
CA ASN A 58 11.44 -14.59 0.40
C ASN A 58 12.90 -15.02 0.16
N ASP A 59 13.12 -15.98 -0.74
CA ASP A 59 14.46 -16.44 -1.12
C ASP A 59 15.25 -15.34 -1.84
N VAL A 60 14.59 -14.54 -2.70
CA VAL A 60 15.18 -13.36 -3.34
C VAL A 60 15.55 -12.29 -2.30
N LEU A 61 14.62 -11.94 -1.39
CA LEU A 61 14.89 -10.97 -0.32
C LEU A 61 16.02 -11.45 0.60
N ARG A 62 16.03 -12.74 0.94
CA ARG A 62 17.10 -13.35 1.72
C ARG A 62 18.45 -13.19 1.03
N ASN A 63 18.53 -13.44 -0.28
CA ASN A 63 19.77 -13.25 -1.03
C ASN A 63 20.23 -11.78 -0.98
N PHE A 64 19.32 -10.83 -1.14
CA PHE A 64 19.66 -9.42 -1.05
C PHE A 64 20.14 -9.00 0.34
N VAL A 65 19.52 -9.53 1.40
CA VAL A 65 19.92 -9.27 2.78
C VAL A 65 21.26 -9.93 3.10
N ASP A 66 21.50 -11.14 2.60
CA ASP A 66 22.78 -11.83 2.73
C ASP A 66 23.91 -11.01 2.09
N GLU A 67 23.73 -10.56 0.84
CA GLU A 67 24.66 -9.66 0.14
C GLU A 67 24.86 -8.33 0.89
N LEU A 68 23.78 -7.74 1.43
CA LEU A 68 23.86 -6.49 2.20
C LEU A 68 24.68 -6.65 3.48
N CYS A 69 24.49 -7.75 4.21
CA CYS A 69 25.29 -8.08 5.38
C CYS A 69 26.77 -8.22 5.03
N ASP A 70 27.08 -8.88 3.92
CA ASP A 70 28.47 -9.08 3.49
C ASP A 70 29.12 -7.75 3.12
N ASN A 71 28.39 -6.86 2.43
CA ASN A 71 28.84 -5.50 2.13
C ASN A 71 29.07 -4.67 3.40
N PHE A 72 28.17 -4.77 4.38
CA PHE A 72 28.31 -4.10 5.67
C PHE A 72 29.55 -4.60 6.43
N ILE A 73 29.70 -5.91 6.59
CA ILE A 73 30.85 -6.50 7.29
C ILE A 73 32.15 -6.11 6.60
N LYS A 74 32.19 -6.16 5.27
CA LYS A 74 33.35 -5.77 4.48
C LYS A 74 33.68 -4.29 4.67
N ALA A 75 32.69 -3.40 4.60
CA ALA A 75 32.88 -1.97 4.85
C ALA A 75 33.51 -1.71 6.23
N ARG A 76 33.06 -2.43 7.27
CA ARG A 76 33.61 -2.33 8.63
C ARG A 76 35.02 -2.90 8.73
N GLN A 77 35.31 -4.02 8.08
CA GLN A 77 36.65 -4.61 8.04
C GLN A 77 37.66 -3.72 7.29
N ASP A 78 37.21 -3.04 6.25
CA ASP A 78 38.01 -2.06 5.48
C ASP A 78 38.29 -0.77 6.28
N GLY A 79 37.75 -0.64 7.51
CA GLY A 79 37.94 0.53 8.37
C GLY A 79 37.12 1.74 7.95
N LYS A 80 36.06 1.57 7.16
CA LYS A 80 35.17 2.67 6.78
C LYS A 80 34.47 3.23 8.02
N ASN A 81 34.36 4.56 8.06
CA ASN A 81 33.61 5.23 9.12
C ASN A 81 32.10 5.01 8.93
N GLU A 82 31.29 5.48 9.89
CA GLU A 82 29.84 5.27 9.85
C GLU A 82 29.19 5.92 8.63
N ALA A 83 29.51 7.18 8.32
CA ALA A 83 28.98 7.86 7.13
C ALA A 83 29.27 7.08 5.84
N GLN A 84 30.51 6.61 5.66
CA GLN A 84 30.89 5.79 4.50
C GLN A 84 30.18 4.43 4.48
N THR A 85 29.87 3.87 5.65
CA THR A 85 29.13 2.61 5.76
C THR A 85 27.67 2.83 5.36
N VAL A 86 27.05 3.94 5.79
CA VAL A 86 25.71 4.37 5.36
C VAL A 86 25.69 4.58 3.85
N ASP A 87 26.69 5.26 3.28
CA ASP A 87 26.78 5.49 1.84
C ASP A 87 26.82 4.18 1.05
N VAL A 88 27.58 3.18 1.53
CA VAL A 88 27.63 1.84 0.91
C VAL A 88 26.27 1.14 0.97
N ILE A 89 25.55 1.26 2.09
CA ILE A 89 24.23 0.67 2.25
C ILE A 89 23.21 1.35 1.33
N LEU A 90 23.22 2.69 1.26
CA LEU A 90 22.33 3.46 0.39
C LEU A 90 22.59 3.21 -1.09
N ASP A 91 23.86 3.13 -1.50
CA ASP A 91 24.25 2.77 -2.86
C ASP A 91 23.79 1.35 -3.22
N TYR A 92 23.87 0.42 -2.26
CA TYR A 92 23.33 -0.93 -2.45
C TYR A 92 21.81 -0.93 -2.68
N PHE A 93 21.04 -0.20 -1.87
CA PHE A 93 19.58 -0.09 -2.08
C PHE A 93 19.25 0.55 -3.43
N THR A 94 19.97 1.60 -3.81
CA THR A 94 19.76 2.33 -5.06
C THR A 94 20.10 1.46 -6.28
N SER A 95 21.24 0.78 -6.26
CA SER A 95 21.71 -0.06 -7.38
C SER A 95 20.82 -1.29 -7.63
N LYS A 96 20.22 -1.83 -6.58
CA LYS A 96 19.32 -2.99 -6.67
C LYS A 96 17.85 -2.60 -6.82
N CYS A 97 17.52 -1.30 -6.83
CA CYS A 97 16.14 -0.78 -6.84
C CYS A 97 15.28 -1.42 -5.74
N LEU A 98 15.88 -1.57 -4.55
CA LEU A 98 15.24 -2.21 -3.41
C LEU A 98 14.56 -1.17 -2.53
N ASP A 99 13.36 -1.51 -2.07
CA ASP A 99 12.69 -0.76 -1.04
C ASP A 99 13.32 -1.08 0.31
N SER A 100 13.93 -0.07 0.94
CA SER A 100 14.56 -0.21 2.25
C SER A 100 13.56 -0.62 3.32
N VAL A 101 12.29 -0.22 3.19
CA VAL A 101 11.22 -0.61 4.11
C VAL A 101 10.96 -2.11 4.03
N GLN A 102 10.88 -2.66 2.81
CA GLN A 102 10.67 -4.10 2.61
C GLN A 102 11.80 -4.95 3.19
N ILE A 103 13.04 -4.49 3.04
CA ILE A 103 14.23 -5.17 3.59
C ILE A 103 14.25 -5.09 5.12
N PHE A 104 13.88 -3.93 5.67
CA PHE A 104 13.79 -3.73 7.10
C PHE A 104 12.70 -4.62 7.74
N ASP A 105 11.50 -4.65 7.16
CA ASP A 105 10.41 -5.53 7.58
C ASP A 105 10.81 -7.01 7.48
N TRP A 106 11.53 -7.38 6.42
CA TRP A 106 12.05 -8.73 6.29
C TRP A 106 13.06 -9.06 7.40
N LEU A 107 14.00 -8.16 7.70
CA LEU A 107 14.99 -8.32 8.77
C LEU A 107 14.34 -8.49 10.14
N LEU A 108 13.31 -7.69 10.46
CA LEU A 108 12.54 -7.79 11.70
C LEU A 108 11.90 -9.17 11.88
N ASN A 109 11.37 -9.73 10.79
CA ASN A 109 10.74 -11.04 10.80
C ASN A 109 11.74 -12.21 10.74
N ASN A 110 13.01 -11.94 10.46
CA ASN A 110 14.05 -12.96 10.23
C ASN A 110 15.26 -12.79 11.17
N THR A 111 15.05 -12.39 12.43
CA THR A 111 16.13 -12.19 13.42
C THR A 111 16.83 -13.46 13.92
N HIS A 112 16.63 -14.61 13.28
CA HIS A 112 17.20 -15.89 13.73
C HIS A 112 18.72 -16.01 13.51
N LYS A 113 19.34 -15.16 12.66
CA LYS A 113 20.79 -15.13 12.43
C LYS A 113 21.43 -13.89 13.04
N ASP A 114 22.59 -14.07 13.65
CA ASP A 114 23.30 -12.98 14.32
C ASP A 114 23.72 -11.88 13.35
N LYS A 115 24.15 -12.21 12.13
CA LYS A 115 24.49 -11.20 11.11
C LYS A 115 23.31 -10.27 10.77
N TYR A 116 22.08 -10.78 10.78
CA TYR A 116 20.88 -9.97 10.55
C TYR A 116 20.57 -9.09 11.77
N LYS A 117 20.75 -9.61 12.99
CA LYS A 117 20.62 -8.81 14.22
C LYS A 117 21.66 -7.69 14.28
N THR A 118 22.90 -7.96 13.88
CA THR A 118 23.96 -6.95 13.85
C THR A 118 23.63 -5.83 12.87
N LEU A 119 23.21 -6.18 11.65
CA LEU A 119 22.78 -5.19 10.66
C LEU A 119 21.55 -4.41 11.14
N LEU A 120 20.58 -5.09 11.76
CA LEU A 120 19.40 -4.46 12.31
C LEU A 120 19.72 -3.51 13.48
N GLY A 121 20.63 -3.90 14.37
CA GLY A 121 21.11 -3.05 15.46
C GLY A 121 21.78 -1.77 14.92
N TYR A 122 22.55 -1.89 13.85
CA TYR A 122 23.15 -0.73 13.19
C TYR A 122 22.09 0.28 12.69
N PHE A 123 20.92 -0.18 12.22
CA PHE A 123 19.83 0.71 11.83
C PHE A 123 19.14 1.41 13.03
N TYR A 124 19.24 0.87 14.24
CA TYR A 124 18.65 1.46 15.45
C TYR A 124 19.61 2.38 16.21
N ASP A 125 20.92 2.19 16.04
CA ASP A 125 21.96 2.97 16.72
C ASP A 125 22.33 4.28 15.98
N GLN A 126 21.77 4.54 14.78
CA GLN A 126 21.88 5.79 14.03
C GLN A 126 20.81 6.81 14.46
#